data_AF-A0A4U9HY27-F1
#
_entry.id   AF-A0A4U9HY27-F1
#
_cell.length_a   1.000
_cell.length_b   1.000
_cell.length_c   1.000
_cell.angle_alpha   90.00
_cell.angle_beta   90.00
_cell.angle_gamma   90.00
#
_symmetry.space_group_name_H-M   'P 1'
#
loop_
_entity.id
_entity.type
_entity.pdbx_description
1 polymer ?
#
loop_
_entity_poly.entity_id
_entity_poly.type
_entity_poly.pdbx_seq_one_letter_code
_entity_poly.pdbx_strand_id
1 'polypeptide(L)'
;MKITIKPIKALATRAAFAPQEGAPYGLRLMVANNWLGMPCWKPPFGEIVALDMHTGDVKWRRPVGASQQYGFFMPESWGSPTIGGPAVTAGGVIFIGASMDAKVRAYSVETGEELWSDQAEAPAVANPSVYEYKGRQYVAFVAGGNTILKDQVGDQVVVYALPE
;
A
#
# COMPACT_ATOMS: atom_id res chain seq x y z
N MET A 1 14.68 -9.10 -11.26
CA MET A 1 13.46 -9.04 -12.10
C MET A 1 13.44 -10.28 -12.97
N LYS A 2 12.46 -11.20 -12.80
CA LYS A 2 12.36 -12.43 -13.60
C LYS A 2 11.24 -12.24 -14.62
N ILE A 3 11.59 -11.90 -15.85
CA ILE A 3 10.64 -11.74 -16.95
C ILE A 3 10.33 -13.13 -17.49
N THR A 4 9.05 -13.51 -17.53
CA THR A 4 8.61 -14.78 -18.13
C THR A 4 7.71 -14.47 -19.32
N ILE A 5 8.10 -14.95 -20.50
CA ILE A 5 7.40 -14.75 -21.77
C ILE A 5 6.39 -15.89 -21.95
N LYS A 6 5.09 -15.60 -22.07
CA LYS A 6 4.03 -16.61 -22.31
C LYS A 6 3.18 -16.28 -23.54
N PRO A 7 2.66 -17.29 -24.25
CA PRO A 7 1.80 -17.09 -25.42
C PRO A 7 0.41 -16.53 -25.07
N ILE A 8 -0.16 -15.72 -25.97
CA ILE A 8 -1.40 -14.95 -25.77
C ILE A 8 -2.65 -15.79 -25.48
N LYS A 9 -2.71 -17.06 -25.94
CA LYS A 9 -3.92 -17.90 -25.83
C LYS A 9 -4.30 -18.37 -24.41
N ALA A 10 -3.50 -18.06 -23.39
CA ALA A 10 -3.77 -18.43 -21.99
C ALA A 10 -4.20 -17.24 -21.10
N LEU A 11 -4.53 -16.10 -21.69
CA LEU A 11 -4.56 -14.79 -21.01
C LEU A 11 -5.86 -14.41 -20.27
N ALA A 12 -6.73 -15.37 -19.96
CA ALA A 12 -7.91 -15.07 -19.16
C ALA A 12 -7.61 -15.23 -17.66
N THR A 13 -7.74 -14.10 -16.95
CA THR A 13 -7.99 -13.91 -15.51
C THR A 13 -6.86 -14.23 -14.50
N ARG A 14 -6.48 -13.20 -13.71
CA ARG A 14 -5.83 -13.25 -12.37
C ARG A 14 -4.37 -12.82 -12.18
N ALA A 15 -3.68 -12.16 -13.12
CA ALA A 15 -2.46 -11.41 -12.77
C ALA A 15 -2.14 -10.33 -13.81
N ALA A 16 -1.29 -9.36 -13.45
CA ALA A 16 -0.77 -8.30 -14.32
C ALA A 16 -0.03 -8.85 -15.55
N PHE A 17 -0.80 -9.19 -16.59
CA PHE A 17 -0.31 -9.56 -17.92
C PHE A 17 -0.48 -8.37 -18.86
N ALA A 18 0.62 -7.88 -19.42
CA ALA A 18 0.63 -6.82 -20.44
C ALA A 18 0.97 -7.44 -21.80
N PRO A 19 0.03 -7.45 -22.78
CA PRO A 19 0.33 -7.95 -24.13
C PRO A 19 1.43 -7.09 -24.78
N GLN A 20 2.29 -7.72 -25.58
CA GLN A 20 3.23 -7.00 -26.44
C GLN A 20 2.61 -6.90 -27.83
N GLU A 21 2.14 -5.72 -28.19
CA GLU A 21 1.44 -5.49 -29.46
C GLU A 21 2.31 -5.93 -30.64
N GLY A 22 1.73 -6.68 -31.58
CA GLY A 22 2.45 -7.25 -32.73
C GLY A 22 3.26 -8.53 -32.47
N ALA A 23 3.35 -9.02 -31.23
CA ALA A 23 4.03 -10.26 -30.89
C ALA A 23 3.06 -11.31 -30.31
N PRO A 24 3.29 -12.62 -30.48
CA PRO A 24 2.45 -13.67 -29.88
C PRO A 24 2.69 -13.84 -28.37
N TYR A 25 3.29 -12.86 -27.70
CA TYR A 25 3.77 -12.95 -26.33
C TYR A 25 3.27 -11.79 -25.46
N GLY A 26 3.23 -12.00 -24.14
CA GLY A 26 2.96 -10.96 -23.14
C GLY A 26 3.95 -10.98 -21.99
N LEU A 27 4.06 -9.85 -21.29
CA LEU A 27 4.82 -9.72 -20.05
C LEU A 27 3.93 -10.07 -18.86
N ARG A 28 4.44 -10.90 -17.96
CA ARG A 28 3.84 -11.14 -16.64
C ARG A 28 4.71 -10.48 -15.57
N LEU A 29 4.16 -9.53 -14.84
CA LEU A 29 4.83 -8.95 -13.68
C LEU A 29 4.57 -9.82 -12.45
N MET A 30 5.65 -10.14 -11.74
CA MET A 30 5.60 -10.91 -10.49
C MET A 30 6.62 -10.32 -9.52
N VAL A 31 6.28 -10.35 -8.23
CA VAL A 31 7.24 -10.01 -7.17
C VAL A 31 8.32 -11.08 -7.17
N ALA A 32 9.59 -10.65 -7.19
CA ALA A 32 10.71 -11.57 -7.03
C ALA A 32 10.74 -12.01 -5.57
N ASN A 33 10.31 -13.25 -5.34
CA ASN A 33 10.28 -13.85 -4.03
C ASN A 33 11.35 -14.94 -3.86
N ASN A 34 11.85 -15.08 -2.64
CA ASN A 34 12.68 -16.20 -2.23
C ASN A 34 11.82 -17.47 -2.08
N TRP A 35 12.45 -18.59 -1.69
CA TRP A 35 11.77 -19.87 -1.54
C TRP A 35 10.69 -19.89 -0.44
N LEU A 36 10.76 -18.96 0.53
CA LEU A 36 9.74 -18.75 1.56
C LEU A 36 8.59 -17.85 1.09
N GLY A 37 8.62 -17.40 -0.18
CA GLY A 37 7.64 -16.51 -0.77
C GLY A 37 7.74 -15.06 -0.28
N MET A 38 8.86 -14.68 0.35
CA MET A 38 9.14 -13.31 0.78
C MET A 38 9.90 -12.52 -0.29
N PRO A 39 9.77 -11.18 -0.35
CA PRO A 39 10.54 -10.37 -1.30
C PRO A 39 12.05 -10.61 -1.18
N CYS A 40 12.75 -10.65 -2.32
CA CYS A 40 14.19 -10.93 -2.36
C CYS A 40 15.10 -9.78 -1.85
N TRP A 41 14.55 -8.60 -1.55
CA TRP A 41 15.31 -7.46 -1.05
C TRP A 41 15.34 -7.41 0.49
N LYS A 42 16.35 -6.74 1.07
CA LYS A 42 16.48 -6.60 2.52
C LYS A 42 15.33 -5.72 3.06
N PRO A 43 14.64 -6.13 4.14
CA PRO A 43 13.63 -5.28 4.81
C PRO A 43 14.24 -3.96 5.33
N PRO A 44 13.42 -2.91 5.55
CA PRO A 44 11.97 -2.89 5.42
C PRO A 44 11.48 -2.94 3.97
N PHE A 45 10.35 -3.61 3.73
CA PHE A 45 9.78 -3.79 2.39
C PHE A 45 8.97 -2.58 1.91
N GLY A 46 8.62 -1.68 2.82
CA GLY A 46 8.03 -0.38 2.53
C GLY A 46 8.11 0.53 3.75
N GLU A 47 8.25 1.82 3.49
CA GLU A 47 8.47 2.86 4.49
C GLU A 47 7.69 4.12 4.11
N ILE A 48 7.34 4.94 5.10
CA ILE A 48 7.12 6.38 4.90
C ILE A 48 8.43 7.08 5.22
N VAL A 49 8.82 8.01 4.34
CA VAL A 49 10.02 8.82 4.48
C VAL A 49 9.61 10.29 4.41
N ALA A 50 9.98 11.06 5.43
CA ALA A 50 9.88 12.51 5.39
C ALA A 50 11.20 13.11 4.92
N LEU A 51 11.12 13.93 3.89
CA LEU A 51 12.25 14.62 3.29
C LEU A 51 12.08 16.13 3.47
N ASP A 52 13.17 16.82 3.75
CA ASP A 52 13.23 18.27 3.59
C ASP A 52 13.37 18.61 2.11
N MET A 53 12.41 19.35 1.56
CA MET A 53 12.40 19.68 0.14
C MET A 53 13.41 20.78 -0.25
N HIS A 54 13.96 21.52 0.72
CA HIS A 54 14.99 22.53 0.46
C HIS A 54 16.39 21.91 0.46
N THR A 55 16.68 21.03 1.41
CA THR A 55 18.03 20.44 1.57
C THR A 55 18.16 19.05 0.95
N GLY A 56 17.05 18.33 0.81
CA GLY A 56 17.04 16.91 0.43
C GLY A 56 17.29 15.96 1.61
N ASP A 57 17.42 16.47 2.83
CA ASP A 57 17.73 15.65 4.00
C ASP A 57 16.55 14.77 4.40
N VAL A 58 16.85 13.54 4.83
CA VAL A 58 15.86 12.66 5.46
C VAL A 58 15.64 13.13 6.89
N LYS A 59 14.45 13.66 7.19
CA LYS A 59 14.07 14.00 8.58
C LYS A 59 13.82 12.75 9.41
N TRP A 60 13.09 11.81 8.83
CA TRP A 60 12.85 10.50 9.44
C TRP A 60 12.37 9.49 8.40
N ARG A 61 12.44 8.21 8.79
CA ARG A 61 11.94 7.06 8.03
C ARG A 61 11.36 6.04 8.98
N ARG A 62 10.23 5.44 8.60
CA ARG A 62 9.50 4.44 9.40
C ARG A 62 8.96 3.33 8.51
N PRO A 63 9.13 2.06 8.89
CA PRO A 63 8.42 0.95 8.24
C PRO A 63 6.90 1.18 8.31
N VAL A 64 6.18 0.80 7.26
CA VAL A 64 4.71 0.90 7.24
C VAL A 64 4.05 -0.43 6.97
N GLY A 65 3.03 -0.70 7.78
CA GLY A 65 2.24 -1.92 7.70
C GLY A 65 3.02 -3.17 8.11
N ALA A 66 2.34 -4.30 8.05
CA ALA A 66 2.93 -5.60 8.28
C ALA A 66 2.83 -6.45 7.02
N SER A 67 3.96 -7.05 6.62
CA SER A 67 3.96 -8.11 5.61
C SER A 67 3.27 -9.34 6.17
N GLN A 68 2.45 -10.00 5.35
CA GLN A 68 1.77 -11.24 5.72
C GLN A 68 2.17 -12.36 4.76
N GLN A 69 2.52 -13.53 5.29
CA GLN A 69 2.86 -14.70 4.49
C GLN A 69 2.37 -15.98 5.17
N TYR A 70 1.70 -16.86 4.41
CA TYR A 70 1.08 -18.10 4.93
C TYR A 70 0.16 -17.90 6.15
N GLY A 71 -0.52 -16.74 6.22
CA GLY A 71 -1.40 -16.39 7.35
C GLY A 71 -0.69 -15.75 8.54
N PHE A 72 0.64 -15.76 8.59
CA PHE A 72 1.42 -15.14 9.66
C PHE A 72 1.83 -13.70 9.33
N PHE A 73 1.79 -12.83 10.32
CA PHE A 73 2.37 -11.50 10.23
C PHE A 73 3.87 -11.56 10.52
N MET A 74 4.64 -10.90 9.67
CA MET A 74 6.07 -10.68 9.90
C MET A 74 6.29 -9.56 10.92
N PRO A 75 7.50 -9.45 11.50
CA PRO A 75 7.84 -8.38 12.44
C PRO A 75 7.50 -7.01 11.85
N GLU A 76 6.93 -6.11 12.66
CA GLU A 76 6.56 -4.75 12.22
C GLU A 76 7.74 -3.96 11.65
N SER A 77 8.96 -4.21 12.17
CA SER A 77 10.19 -3.61 11.66
C SER A 77 10.49 -3.93 10.19
N TRP A 78 9.87 -4.96 9.63
CA TRP A 78 10.02 -5.32 8.22
C TRP A 78 9.08 -4.54 7.32
N GLY A 79 8.07 -3.85 7.87
CA GLY A 79 7.08 -3.15 7.07
C GLY A 79 6.29 -4.09 6.14
N SER A 80 5.66 -3.47 5.15
CA SER A 80 4.90 -4.12 4.10
C SER A 80 5.36 -3.57 2.75
N PRO A 81 5.45 -4.37 1.68
CA PRO A 81 5.36 -3.82 0.33
C PRO A 81 4.19 -2.84 0.26
N THR A 82 4.41 -1.64 -0.27
CA THR A 82 3.38 -0.61 -0.32
C THR A 82 2.94 -0.31 -1.75
N ILE A 83 1.63 -0.13 -1.95
CA ILE A 83 1.05 0.41 -3.18
C ILE A 83 0.00 1.44 -2.80
N GLY A 84 0.16 2.66 -3.33
CA GLY A 84 -0.68 3.80 -3.01
C GLY A 84 0.14 4.93 -2.40
N GLY A 85 -0.47 6.10 -2.31
CA GLY A 85 0.12 7.30 -1.73
C GLY A 85 -0.62 7.77 -0.48
N PRO A 86 0.03 8.60 0.35
CA PRO A 86 -0.62 9.23 1.49
C PRO A 86 -1.45 10.45 1.07
N ALA A 87 -2.34 10.87 1.97
CA ALA A 87 -2.86 12.23 2.02
C ALA A 87 -2.27 12.94 3.24
N VAL A 88 -1.73 14.14 3.06
CA VAL A 88 -1.11 14.92 4.14
C VAL A 88 -1.95 16.15 4.44
N THR A 89 -2.22 16.37 5.72
CA THR A 89 -3.08 17.43 6.25
C THR A 89 -2.25 18.58 6.79
N ALA A 90 -2.79 19.81 6.71
CA ALA A 90 -2.18 20.99 7.33
C ALA A 90 -2.10 20.89 8.87
N GLY A 91 -2.89 20.00 9.48
CA GLY A 91 -2.81 19.68 10.91
C GLY A 91 -1.66 18.75 11.29
N GLY A 92 -0.74 18.43 10.36
CA GLY A 92 0.43 17.60 10.66
C GLY A 92 0.14 16.10 10.74
N VAL A 93 -0.89 15.63 10.02
CA VAL A 93 -1.30 14.22 9.99
C VAL A 93 -1.19 13.64 8.58
N ILE A 94 -0.65 12.43 8.46
CA ILE A 94 -0.52 11.65 7.24
C ILE A 94 -1.52 10.50 7.29
N PHE A 95 -2.41 10.39 6.31
CA PHE A 95 -3.32 9.26 6.16
C PHE A 95 -2.85 8.32 5.04
N ILE A 96 -2.87 7.01 5.25
CA ILE A 96 -2.45 6.02 4.25
C ILE A 96 -3.06 4.62 4.51
N GLY A 97 -3.37 3.87 3.44
CA GLY A 97 -3.91 2.49 3.51
C GLY A 97 -3.12 1.44 2.69
N ALA A 98 -1.92 1.81 2.27
CA ALA A 98 -1.14 1.20 1.19
C ALA A 98 -0.52 -0.17 1.48
N SER A 99 -0.92 -0.89 2.54
CA SER A 99 -0.20 -2.07 3.07
C SER A 99 -0.97 -3.39 2.92
N MET A 100 -0.24 -4.51 2.95
CA MET A 100 -0.80 -5.87 2.84
C MET A 100 -1.76 -6.25 3.96
N ASP A 101 -1.58 -5.69 5.16
CA ASP A 101 -2.43 -5.97 6.32
C ASP A 101 -3.83 -5.34 6.24
N ALA A 102 -4.15 -4.64 5.15
CA ALA A 102 -5.45 -4.01 4.92
C ALA A 102 -5.87 -3.01 6.01
N LYS A 103 -4.90 -2.45 6.75
CA LYS A 103 -5.18 -1.38 7.71
C LYS A 103 -5.06 0.00 7.06
N VAL A 104 -6.01 0.86 7.41
CA VAL A 104 -5.94 2.31 7.16
C VAL A 104 -5.34 2.98 8.40
N ARG A 105 -4.52 4.01 8.20
CA ARG A 105 -3.68 4.58 9.27
C ARG A 105 -3.58 6.08 9.22
N ALA A 106 -3.25 6.65 10.38
CA ALA A 106 -2.81 8.02 10.55
C ALA A 106 -1.41 8.05 11.21
N TYR A 107 -0.51 8.88 10.70
CA TYR A 107 0.81 9.12 11.27
C TYR A 107 1.07 10.60 11.53
N SER A 108 1.90 10.92 12.51
CA SER A 108 2.42 12.29 12.71
C SER A 108 3.42 12.66 11.60
N VAL A 109 3.26 13.84 11.00
CA VAL A 109 4.22 14.40 10.03
C VAL A 109 5.56 14.71 10.69
N GLU A 110 5.57 15.09 11.97
CA GLU A 110 6.78 15.51 12.66
C GLU A 110 7.68 14.33 13.05
N THR A 111 7.08 13.24 13.53
CA THR A 111 7.81 12.13 14.17
C THR A 111 7.73 10.81 13.39
N GLY A 112 6.75 10.68 12.49
CA GLY A 112 6.39 9.43 11.84
C GLY A 112 5.73 8.40 12.76
N GLU A 113 5.31 8.80 13.97
CA GLU A 113 4.60 7.93 14.91
C GLU A 113 3.19 7.59 14.42
N GLU A 114 2.77 6.34 14.56
CA GLU A 114 1.39 5.92 14.27
C GLU A 114 0.46 6.50 15.34
N LEU A 115 -0.48 7.34 14.92
CA LEU A 115 -1.45 7.99 15.79
C LEU A 115 -2.74 7.17 15.93
N TRP A 116 -3.09 6.46 14.85
CA TRP A 116 -4.33 5.70 14.77
C TRP A 116 -4.25 4.68 13.63
N SER A 117 -4.96 3.56 13.79
CA SER A 117 -5.24 2.64 12.71
C SER A 117 -6.58 1.93 12.89
N ASP A 118 -7.14 1.47 11.78
CA ASP A 118 -8.33 0.63 11.73
C ASP A 118 -8.23 -0.41 10.62
N GLN A 119 -8.97 -1.51 10.76
CA GLN A 119 -8.97 -2.63 9.84
C GLN A 119 -10.02 -2.44 8.75
N ALA A 120 -9.59 -2.34 7.50
CA ALA A 120 -10.47 -2.39 6.34
C ALA A 120 -10.62 -3.83 5.80
N GLU A 121 -11.60 -4.03 4.92
CA GLU A 121 -11.89 -5.32 4.29
C GLU A 121 -10.79 -5.81 3.34
N ALA A 122 -10.03 -4.90 2.72
CA ALA A 122 -8.94 -5.21 1.80
C ALA A 122 -7.92 -4.06 1.74
N PRO A 123 -6.71 -4.26 1.19
CA PRO A 123 -5.74 -3.17 1.02
C PRO A 123 -6.34 -1.96 0.29
N ALA A 124 -6.20 -0.77 0.89
CA ALA A 124 -6.68 0.49 0.32
C ALA A 124 -5.54 1.18 -0.43
N VAL A 125 -5.38 0.81 -1.71
CA VAL A 125 -4.29 1.30 -2.57
C VAL A 125 -4.58 2.64 -3.26
N ALA A 126 -5.82 3.09 -3.22
CA ALA A 126 -6.17 4.44 -3.65
C ALA A 126 -5.69 5.46 -2.61
N ASN A 127 -5.27 6.65 -3.06
CA ASN A 127 -4.91 7.72 -2.14
C ASN A 127 -6.15 8.13 -1.32
N PRO A 128 -6.01 8.35 -0.01
CA PRO A 128 -7.14 8.79 0.82
C PRO A 128 -7.65 10.16 0.38
N SER A 129 -8.95 10.39 0.53
CA SER A 129 -9.56 11.70 0.29
C SER A 129 -9.85 12.39 1.63
N VAL A 130 -9.34 13.60 1.80
CA VAL A 130 -9.65 14.45 2.96
C VAL A 130 -10.54 15.59 2.50
N TYR A 131 -11.70 15.76 3.15
CA TYR A 131 -12.69 16.77 2.74
C TYR A 131 -13.45 17.33 3.94
N GLU A 132 -14.12 18.46 3.74
CA GLU A 132 -15.03 19.06 4.72
C GLU A 132 -16.48 18.88 4.26
N TYR A 133 -17.37 18.58 5.19
CA TYR A 133 -18.80 18.62 4.97
C TYR A 133 -19.50 19.17 6.22
N LYS A 134 -20.30 20.23 6.04
CA LYS A 134 -21.04 20.92 7.12
C LYS A 134 -20.14 21.32 8.30
N GLY A 135 -18.95 21.86 8.02
CA GLY A 135 -18.00 22.33 9.04
C GLY A 135 -17.27 21.22 9.79
N ARG A 136 -17.38 19.95 9.36
CA ARG A 136 -16.66 18.81 9.93
C ARG A 136 -15.72 18.21 8.88
N GLN A 137 -14.49 17.89 9.28
CA GLN A 137 -13.50 17.24 8.42
C GLN A 137 -13.66 15.72 8.46
N TYR A 138 -13.54 15.10 7.29
CA TYR A 138 -13.64 13.66 7.07
C TYR A 138 -12.42 13.16 6.29
N VAL A 139 -12.06 11.90 6.52
CA VAL A 139 -11.12 11.15 5.70
C VAL A 139 -11.79 9.88 5.19
N ALA A 140 -11.71 9.64 3.88
CA ALA A 140 -12.29 8.48 3.22
C ALA A 140 -11.21 7.62 2.55
N PHE A 141 -11.38 6.31 2.66
CA PHE A 141 -10.56 5.31 1.99
C PHE A 141 -11.43 4.36 1.19
N VAL A 142 -10.94 3.93 0.03
CA VAL A 142 -11.56 2.89 -0.80
C VAL A 142 -10.73 1.63 -0.68
N ALA A 143 -11.28 0.63 0.00
CA ALA A 143 -10.64 -0.66 0.28
C ALA A 143 -11.06 -1.70 -0.76
N GLY A 144 -10.60 -1.51 -2.00
CA GLY A 144 -10.89 -2.42 -3.12
C GLY A 144 -9.97 -3.66 -3.20
N GLY A 145 -8.80 -3.60 -2.56
CA GLY A 145 -7.77 -4.62 -2.65
C GLY A 145 -6.84 -4.45 -3.86
N ASN A 146 -5.73 -5.20 -3.85
CA ASN A 146 -4.76 -5.23 -4.94
C ASN A 146 -3.97 -6.54 -4.91
N THR A 147 -4.06 -7.33 -5.98
CA THR A 147 -3.43 -8.67 -6.10
C THR A 147 -1.90 -8.67 -6.04
N ILE A 148 -1.24 -7.51 -6.19
CA ILE A 148 0.20 -7.38 -5.98
C ILE A 148 0.54 -7.40 -4.48
N LEU A 149 -0.30 -6.78 -3.64
CA LEU A 149 -0.14 -6.75 -2.19
C LEU A 149 -0.69 -8.03 -1.55
N LYS A 150 -1.95 -8.35 -1.82
CA LYS A 150 -2.65 -9.47 -1.20
C LYS A 150 -3.76 -9.92 -2.11
N ASP A 151 -3.93 -11.23 -2.27
CA ASP A 151 -5.05 -11.81 -3.01
C ASP A 151 -6.34 -11.72 -2.19
N GLN A 152 -6.80 -10.49 -1.99
CA GLN A 152 -7.99 -10.12 -1.23
C GLN A 152 -8.67 -8.98 -1.98
N VAL A 153 -9.97 -9.15 -2.24
CA VAL A 153 -10.84 -8.16 -2.87
C VAL A 153 -11.76 -7.61 -1.78
N GLY A 154 -12.02 -6.31 -1.83
CA GLY A 154 -13.02 -5.65 -0.98
C GLY A 154 -13.92 -4.76 -1.84
N ASP A 155 -15.08 -4.40 -1.28
CA ASP A 155 -16.00 -3.42 -1.88
C ASP A 155 -16.47 -2.46 -0.79
N GLN A 156 -15.49 -1.87 -0.10
CA GLN A 156 -15.73 -1.08 1.09
C GLN A 156 -15.22 0.35 0.90
N VAL A 157 -16.08 1.31 1.22
CA VAL A 157 -15.68 2.69 1.48
C VAL A 157 -15.79 2.93 2.98
N VAL A 158 -14.68 3.25 3.63
CA VAL A 158 -14.64 3.61 5.05
C VAL A 158 -14.39 5.11 5.19
N VAL A 159 -15.15 5.76 6.07
CA VAL A 159 -15.09 7.22 6.29
C VAL A 159 -14.99 7.48 7.78
N TYR A 160 -14.02 8.30 8.18
CA TYR A 160 -13.73 8.63 9.57
C TYR A 160 -13.81 10.13 9.81
N ALA A 161 -14.24 10.49 11.03
CA ALA A 161 -14.21 11.83 11.58
C ALA A 161 -14.05 11.75 13.10
N LEU A 162 -13.63 12.85 13.73
CA LEU A 162 -13.60 12.94 15.19
C LEU A 162 -15.03 12.94 15.78
N PRO A 163 -15.22 12.45 17.03
CA PRO A 163 -16.48 12.59 17.76
C PRO A 163 -16.94 14.05 17.88
N GLU A 164 -18.24 14.24 18.15
CA GLU A 164 -18.81 15.55 18.51
C GLU A 164 -18.59 15.87 20.00
#